data_AF-A0A562JSJ6-F1
#
_entry.id   AF-A0A562JSJ6-F1
#
_cell.length_a   1.000
_cell.length_b   1.000
_cell.length_c   1.000
_cell.angle_alpha   90.00
_cell.angle_beta   90.00
_cell.angle_gamma   90.00
#
_symmetry.space_group_name_H-M   'P 1'
#
loop_
_entity.id
_entity.type
_entity.pdbx_description
1 polymer ?
#
loop_
_entity_poly.entity_id
_entity_poly.type
_entity_poly.pdbx_seq_one_letter_code
_entity_poly.pdbx_strand_id
1 'polypeptide(L)'
;MIPHLNVLEKYNRPKPKSIIADSGYGSEENYTYCEKEEMEAYIKYSTFDKEATKKWKEQVGRVENMSYDEELDEWICINGKRLTFQYASRRKSENGYKSIKRTYSCTECQGCPFQTLCAKDKDAKTVQVSIENQKQRQEV
;
A
#
# COMPACT_ATOMS: atom_id res chain seq x y z
N MET A 1 0.99 -14.03 -11.67
CA MET A 1 -0.36 -13.80 -12.19
C MET A 1 -0.32 -13.31 -13.64
N ILE A 2 0.13 -12.08 -13.90
CA ILE A 2 0.15 -11.49 -15.25
C ILE A 2 0.81 -12.38 -16.31
N PRO A 3 2.02 -12.96 -16.10
CA PRO A 3 2.62 -13.83 -17.11
C PRO A 3 1.76 -15.06 -17.45
N HIS A 4 1.01 -15.58 -16.48
CA HIS A 4 0.14 -16.74 -16.67
C HIS A 4 -1.12 -16.38 -17.48
N LEU A 5 -1.72 -15.22 -17.20
CA LEU A 5 -2.90 -14.74 -17.96
C LEU A 5 -2.55 -14.42 -19.41
N ASN A 6 -1.37 -13.87 -19.67
CA ASN A 6 -0.89 -13.60 -21.03
C ASN A 6 -0.66 -14.90 -21.85
N VAL A 7 -0.49 -16.06 -21.19
CA VAL A 7 -0.45 -17.35 -21.92
C VAL A 7 -1.80 -17.63 -22.57
N LEU A 8 -2.92 -17.26 -21.96
CA LEU A 8 -4.26 -17.48 -22.54
C LEU A 8 -4.40 -16.74 -23.87
N GLU A 9 -3.95 -15.48 -23.92
CA GLU A 9 -3.93 -14.69 -25.16
C GLU A 9 -3.10 -15.35 -26.25
N LYS A 10 -1.92 -15.87 -25.90
CA LYS A 10 -1.04 -16.58 -26.85
C LYS A 10 -1.73 -17.78 -27.52
N TYR A 11 -2.67 -18.41 -26.83
CA TYR A 11 -3.45 -19.54 -27.34
C TYR A 11 -4.86 -19.12 -27.82
N ASN A 12 -5.12 -17.83 -28.03
CA ASN A 12 -6.42 -17.27 -28.41
C ASN A 12 -7.57 -17.73 -27.49
N ARG A 13 -7.28 -17.91 -26.20
CA ARG A 13 -8.28 -18.23 -25.17
C ARG A 13 -8.75 -16.95 -24.50
N PRO A 14 -10.07 -16.81 -24.24
CA PRO A 14 -10.57 -15.65 -23.52
C PRO A 14 -10.00 -15.61 -22.10
N LYS A 15 -9.73 -14.41 -21.59
CA LYS A 15 -9.41 -14.20 -20.18
C LYS A 15 -10.66 -14.46 -19.30
N PRO A 16 -10.47 -14.91 -18.05
CA PRO A 16 -11.58 -15.07 -17.13
C PRO A 16 -12.18 -13.70 -16.76
N LYS A 17 -13.48 -13.66 -16.47
CA LYS A 17 -14.14 -12.43 -15.98
C LYS A 17 -13.79 -12.10 -14.54
N SER A 18 -13.42 -13.10 -13.76
CA SER A 18 -13.12 -12.99 -12.34
C SER A 18 -11.92 -13.86 -11.98
N ILE A 19 -11.07 -13.37 -11.08
CA ILE A 19 -9.88 -14.07 -10.62
C ILE A 19 -9.92 -14.19 -9.10
N ILE A 20 -9.73 -15.41 -8.63
CA ILE A 20 -9.59 -15.74 -7.21
C ILE A 20 -8.16 -16.25 -7.02
N ALA A 21 -7.42 -15.67 -6.08
CA ALA A 21 -6.05 -16.09 -5.80
C ALA A 21 -5.68 -15.84 -4.33
N ASP A 22 -4.60 -16.47 -3.87
CA ASP A 22 -4.06 -16.24 -2.55
C ASP A 22 -3.45 -14.83 -2.39
N SER A 23 -3.19 -14.45 -1.13
CA SER A 23 -2.70 -13.11 -0.80
C SER A 23 -1.30 -12.79 -1.33
N GLY A 24 -0.54 -13.79 -1.77
CA GLY A 24 0.75 -13.62 -2.46
C GLY A 24 0.59 -12.96 -3.83
N TYR A 25 -0.58 -13.02 -4.44
CA TYR A 25 -0.91 -12.31 -5.68
C TYR A 25 -1.52 -10.93 -5.44
N GLY A 26 -1.80 -10.53 -4.20
CA GLY A 26 -2.40 -9.25 -3.86
C GLY A 26 -1.40 -8.09 -3.89
N SER A 27 -1.11 -7.58 -5.08
CA SER A 27 -0.19 -6.46 -5.31
C SER A 27 -0.81 -5.36 -6.16
N GLU A 28 -0.35 -4.12 -5.96
CA GLU A 28 -0.73 -2.92 -6.73
C GLU A 28 -0.71 -3.18 -8.25
N GLU A 29 0.34 -3.88 -8.73
CA GLU A 29 0.50 -4.24 -10.14
C GLU A 29 -0.60 -5.21 -10.62
N ASN A 30 -0.93 -6.23 -9.82
CA ASN A 30 -1.92 -7.23 -10.21
C ASN A 30 -3.35 -6.66 -10.16
N TYR A 31 -3.68 -5.82 -9.18
CA TYR A 31 -4.96 -5.12 -9.11
C TYR A 31 -5.14 -4.19 -10.31
N THR A 32 -4.13 -3.35 -10.58
CA THR A 32 -4.14 -2.45 -11.75
C THR A 32 -4.29 -3.22 -13.07
N TYR A 33 -3.70 -4.42 -13.16
CA TYR A 33 -3.87 -5.27 -14.34
C TYR A 33 -5.32 -5.78 -14.47
N CYS A 34 -5.93 -6.21 -13.37
CA CYS A 34 -7.32 -6.66 -13.38
C CYS A 34 -8.28 -5.54 -13.77
N GLU A 35 -8.12 -4.35 -13.20
CA GLU A 35 -8.92 -3.16 -13.53
C GLU A 35 -8.85 -2.81 -15.02
N LYS A 36 -7.64 -2.83 -15.61
CA LYS A 36 -7.43 -2.52 -17.04
C LYS A 36 -8.06 -3.53 -17.99
N GLU A 37 -8.11 -4.78 -17.57
CA GLU A 37 -8.66 -5.89 -18.33
C GLU A 37 -10.14 -6.14 -17.97
N GLU A 38 -10.74 -5.25 -17.19
CA GLU A 38 -12.14 -5.33 -16.71
C GLU A 38 -12.45 -6.68 -16.03
N MET A 39 -11.49 -7.20 -15.27
CA MET A 39 -11.60 -8.45 -14.51
C MET A 39 -11.85 -8.17 -13.03
N GLU A 40 -12.79 -8.88 -12.42
CA GLU A 40 -13.04 -8.82 -10.98
C GLU A 40 -11.94 -9.57 -10.20
N ALA A 41 -11.25 -8.88 -9.28
CA ALA A 41 -10.16 -9.46 -8.50
C ALA A 41 -10.59 -9.77 -7.06
N TYR A 42 -10.82 -11.05 -6.75
CA TYR A 42 -11.07 -11.56 -5.40
C TYR A 42 -9.76 -12.05 -4.79
N ILE A 43 -8.84 -11.11 -4.55
CA ILE A 43 -7.48 -11.40 -4.08
C ILE A 43 -7.21 -10.53 -2.85
N LYS A 44 -6.93 -11.16 -1.71
CA LYS A 44 -6.52 -10.43 -0.51
C LYS A 44 -5.16 -9.77 -0.73
N TYR A 45 -4.94 -8.58 -0.18
CA TYR A 45 -3.58 -8.03 -0.15
C TYR A 45 -2.69 -8.78 0.85
N SER A 46 -1.37 -8.78 0.59
CA SER A 46 -0.40 -9.61 1.33
C SER A 46 -0.37 -9.47 2.86
N THR A 47 -0.82 -8.33 3.40
CA THR A 47 -0.87 -8.06 4.84
C THR A 47 -2.26 -8.16 5.46
N PHE A 48 -3.30 -8.52 4.69
CA PHE A 48 -4.70 -8.54 5.12
C PHE A 48 -4.91 -9.31 6.43
N ASP A 49 -4.48 -10.58 6.48
CA ASP A 49 -4.69 -11.41 7.67
C ASP A 49 -3.85 -10.92 8.88
N LYS A 50 -2.68 -10.29 8.62
CA LYS A 50 -1.83 -9.74 9.68
C LYS A 50 -2.45 -8.50 10.31
N GLU A 51 -3.08 -7.65 9.50
CA GLU A 51 -3.78 -6.44 9.95
C GLU A 51 -4.96 -6.72 10.87
N ALA A 52 -5.59 -7.89 10.73
CA ALA A 52 -6.65 -8.31 11.64
C ALA A 52 -6.15 -8.59 13.07
N THR A 53 -4.85 -8.91 13.24
CA THR A 53 -4.29 -9.30 14.55
C THR A 53 -4.16 -8.11 15.51
N LYS A 54 -4.41 -8.35 16.80
CA LYS A 54 -4.28 -7.35 17.87
C LYS A 54 -2.89 -6.70 17.89
N LYS A 55 -1.84 -7.52 17.79
CA LYS A 55 -0.45 -7.07 17.75
C LYS A 55 -0.16 -6.08 16.62
N TRP A 56 -0.79 -6.27 15.45
CA TRP A 56 -0.59 -5.36 14.32
C TRP A 56 -1.31 -4.03 14.51
N LYS A 57 -2.56 -4.08 14.98
CA LYS A 57 -3.37 -2.88 15.26
C LYS A 57 -2.76 -2.00 16.35
N GLU A 58 -2.13 -2.61 17.35
CA GLU A 58 -1.44 -1.89 18.43
C GLU A 58 -0.04 -1.40 18.05
N GLN A 59 0.46 -1.75 16.85
CA GLN A 59 1.81 -1.41 16.45
C GLN A 59 1.91 0.07 16.05
N VAL A 60 2.51 0.87 16.93
CA VAL A 60 2.68 2.31 16.73
C VAL A 60 3.63 2.61 15.56
N GLY A 61 3.27 3.60 14.74
CA GLY A 61 4.09 4.07 13.64
C GLY A 61 3.97 3.28 12.34
N ARG A 62 3.05 2.32 12.25
CA ARG A 62 2.58 1.77 10.98
C ARG A 62 1.68 2.76 10.28
N VAL A 63 1.83 2.88 8.96
CA VAL A 63 0.99 3.79 8.17
C VAL A 63 -0.45 3.29 8.09
N GLU A 64 -0.66 1.97 8.14
CA GLU A 64 -1.99 1.35 8.21
C GLU A 64 -2.77 1.72 9.49
N ASN A 65 -2.06 2.16 10.53
CA ASN A 65 -2.65 2.61 11.79
C ASN A 65 -2.67 4.15 11.92
N MET A 66 -2.38 4.88 10.83
CA MET A 66 -2.47 6.34 10.76
C MET A 66 -3.74 6.74 10.00
N SER A 67 -4.27 7.92 10.30
CA SER A 67 -5.37 8.49 9.51
C SER A 67 -4.80 9.31 8.35
N TYR A 68 -5.43 9.23 7.18
CA TYR A 68 -5.05 10.04 6.02
C TYR A 68 -6.08 11.16 5.83
N ASP A 69 -5.58 12.38 5.71
CA ASP A 69 -6.34 13.59 5.42
C ASP A 69 -6.19 13.88 3.92
N GLU A 70 -7.22 13.53 3.14
CA GLU A 70 -7.20 13.65 1.68
C GLU A 70 -7.22 15.10 1.19
N GLU A 71 -7.81 16.02 1.97
CA GLU A 71 -7.92 17.44 1.61
C GLU A 71 -6.56 18.13 1.73
N LEU A 72 -5.80 17.81 2.77
CA LEU A 72 -4.48 18.39 3.02
C LEU A 72 -3.32 17.53 2.45
N ASP A 73 -3.60 16.30 2.02
CA ASP A 73 -2.61 15.32 1.60
C ASP A 73 -1.56 15.06 2.69
N GLU A 74 -2.05 14.72 3.88
CA GLU A 74 -1.24 14.53 5.08
C GLU A 74 -1.62 13.26 5.84
N TRP A 75 -0.63 12.63 6.48
CA TRP A 75 -0.90 11.51 7.39
C TRP A 75 -0.85 11.99 8.84
N ILE A 76 -1.81 11.57 9.64
CA ILE A 76 -1.93 11.92 11.06
C ILE A 76 -1.52 10.69 11.88
N CYS A 77 -0.47 10.84 12.68
CA CYS A 77 0.00 9.79 13.56
C CYS A 77 -0.87 9.68 14.83
N ILE A 78 -0.68 8.60 15.60
CA ILE A 78 -1.43 8.37 16.86
C ILE A 78 -1.24 9.49 17.90
N ASN A 79 -0.13 10.25 17.82
CA ASN A 79 0.14 11.41 18.68
C ASN A 79 -0.45 12.73 18.12
N GLY A 80 -1.32 12.66 17.11
CA GLY A 80 -1.93 13.82 16.46
C GLY A 80 -0.99 14.67 15.60
N LYS A 81 0.29 14.29 15.44
CA LYS A 81 1.24 15.00 14.58
C LYS A 81 1.03 14.64 13.11
N ARG A 82 1.21 15.64 12.25
CA ARG A 82 1.02 15.56 10.79
C ARG A 82 2.34 15.22 10.09
N LEU A 83 2.27 14.30 9.14
CA LEU A 83 3.34 13.93 8.22
C LEU A 83 3.00 14.53 6.86
N THR A 84 3.85 15.45 6.40
CA THR A 84 3.63 16.18 5.16
C THR A 84 4.39 15.55 4.00
N PHE A 85 3.87 15.71 2.79
CA PHE A 85 4.51 15.23 1.57
C PHE A 85 5.92 15.82 1.40
N GLN A 86 6.89 14.97 1.07
CA GLN A 86 8.27 15.38 0.83
C GLN A 86 8.64 15.25 -0.64
N TYR A 87 8.47 14.05 -1.20
CA TYR A 87 8.80 13.76 -2.59
C TYR A 87 8.11 12.47 -3.07
N ALA A 88 8.01 12.31 -4.38
CA ALA A 88 7.54 11.09 -5.02
C ALA A 88 8.70 10.39 -5.74
N SER A 89 8.78 9.08 -5.59
CA SER A 89 9.75 8.22 -6.27
C SER A 89 9.02 7.25 -7.20
N ARG A 90 9.60 7.01 -8.37
CA ARG A 90 9.08 6.04 -9.34
C ARG A 90 9.83 4.73 -9.16
N ARG A 91 9.09 3.63 -9.03
CA ARG A 91 9.67 2.28 -9.02
C ARG A 91 9.14 1.48 -10.20
N LYS A 92 10.03 0.69 -10.81
CA LYS A 92 9.69 -0.23 -11.89
C LYS A 92 9.80 -1.66 -11.35
N SER A 93 8.76 -2.47 -11.52
CA SER A 93 8.81 -3.91 -11.22
C SER A 93 9.58 -4.66 -12.31
N GLU A 94 9.90 -5.93 -12.07
CA GLU A 94 10.55 -6.80 -13.05
C GLU A 94 9.74 -6.96 -14.34
N ASN A 95 8.40 -7.00 -14.22
CA ASN A 95 7.48 -7.04 -15.36
C ASN A 95 7.30 -5.68 -16.05
N GLY A 96 7.97 -4.63 -15.55
CA GLY A 96 7.96 -3.30 -16.13
C GLY A 96 6.84 -2.37 -15.67
N TYR A 97 6.01 -2.80 -14.72
CA TYR A 97 5.00 -1.95 -14.11
C TYR A 97 5.64 -0.77 -13.37
N LYS A 98 5.11 0.44 -13.58
CA LYS A 98 5.61 1.66 -12.96
C LYS A 98 4.65 2.08 -11.85
N SER A 99 5.13 2.01 -10.61
CA SER A 99 4.42 2.52 -9.42
C SER A 99 5.01 3.84 -8.95
N ILE A 100 4.18 4.67 -8.33
CA ILE A 100 4.60 5.91 -7.67
C ILE A 100 4.52 5.70 -6.16
N LYS A 101 5.65 5.80 -5.47
CA LYS A 101 5.70 5.81 -4.00
C LYS A 101 5.96 7.23 -3.52
N ARG A 102 5.00 7.78 -2.79
CA ARG A 102 5.07 9.08 -2.14
C ARG A 102 5.67 8.92 -0.75
N THR A 103 6.59 9.82 -0.41
CA THR A 103 7.26 9.86 0.89
C THR A 103 6.69 11.01 1.70
N TYR A 104 6.31 10.73 2.94
CA TYR A 104 5.80 11.72 3.91
C TYR A 104 6.69 11.71 5.15
N SER A 105 6.88 12.87 5.78
CA SER A 105 7.72 13.00 6.97
C SER A 105 7.10 13.90 8.04
N CYS A 106 7.30 13.55 9.30
CA CYS A 106 6.97 14.39 10.45
C CYS A 106 8.27 14.86 11.12
N THR A 107 8.42 16.18 11.26
CA THR A 107 9.57 16.84 11.90
C THR A 107 9.35 17.12 13.39
N GLU A 108 8.11 17.07 13.86
CA GLU A 108 7.73 17.29 15.27
C GLU A 108 7.81 16.01 16.13
N CYS A 109 8.79 15.14 15.89
CA CYS A 109 8.95 13.89 16.64
C CYS A 109 9.86 13.99 17.88
N GLN A 110 10.60 15.10 18.03
CA GLN A 110 11.50 15.30 19.17
C GLN A 110 10.70 15.38 20.48
N GLY A 111 11.07 14.55 21.47
CA GLY A 111 10.37 14.49 22.77
C GLY A 111 9.01 13.77 22.73
N CYS A 112 8.67 13.11 21.62
CA CYS A 112 7.45 12.33 21.49
C CYS A 112 7.50 11.07 22.39
N PRO A 113 6.45 10.75 23.17
CA PRO A 113 6.43 9.55 24.02
C PRO A 113 6.51 8.25 23.22
N PHE A 114 6.20 8.29 21.92
CA PHE A 114 6.25 7.16 21.01
C PHE A 114 7.52 7.12 20.14
N GLN A 115 8.53 7.97 20.39
CA GLN A 115 9.69 8.10 19.50
C GLN A 115 10.45 6.77 19.31
N THR A 116 10.67 6.03 20.40
CA THR A 116 11.34 4.71 20.40
C THR A 116 10.59 3.69 19.54
N LEU A 117 9.25 3.63 19.65
CA LEU A 117 8.42 2.68 18.93
C LEU A 117 8.13 3.11 17.48
N CYS A 118 7.90 4.40 17.24
CA CYS A 118 7.46 4.97 15.97
C CYS A 118 8.62 5.31 15.04
N ALA A 119 9.52 6.19 15.51
CA ALA A 119 10.62 6.75 14.75
C ALA A 119 11.93 5.96 14.92
N LYS A 120 11.96 4.99 15.85
CA LYS A 120 13.14 4.18 16.18
C LYS A 120 14.35 5.07 16.53
N ASP A 121 14.12 5.99 17.48
CA ASP A 121 15.12 6.94 18.01
C ASP A 121 15.67 7.94 16.99
N LYS A 122 14.94 8.16 15.89
CA LYS A 122 15.20 9.25 14.94
C LYS A 122 14.43 10.50 15.33
N ASP A 123 14.95 11.64 14.90
CA ASP A 123 14.32 12.96 15.11
C ASP A 123 13.11 13.19 14.20
N ALA A 124 12.93 12.35 13.18
CA ALA A 124 11.81 12.42 12.25
C ALA A 124 11.29 11.02 11.90
N LYS A 125 9.97 10.93 11.71
CA LYS A 125 9.30 9.74 11.18
C LYS A 125 9.05 9.94 9.69
N THR A 126 9.52 8.99 8.89
CA THR A 126 9.24 8.95 7.45
C THR A 126 8.41 7.71 7.10
N VAL A 127 7.40 7.86 6.24
CA VAL A 127 6.60 6.76 5.68
C VAL A 127 6.59 6.85 4.15
N GLN A 128 6.50 5.70 3.49
CA GLN A 128 6.39 5.61 2.04
C GLN A 128 5.12 4.84 1.68
N VAL A 129 4.28 5.43 0.85
CA VAL A 129 2.99 4.85 0.44
C VAL A 129 2.77 4.99 -1.06
N SER A 130 2.06 4.04 -1.67
CA SER A 130 1.37 4.30 -2.95
C SER A 130 -0.08 4.61 -2.61
N ILE A 131 -0.56 5.78 -3.03
CA ILE A 131 -1.96 6.17 -2.83
C ILE A 131 -2.88 5.22 -3.59
N GLU A 132 -2.48 4.82 -4.80
CA GLU A 132 -3.19 3.82 -5.61
C GLU A 132 -3.38 2.52 -4.84
N ASN A 133 -2.29 2.00 -4.25
CA ASN A 133 -2.38 0.78 -3.48
C ASN A 133 -3.22 0.92 -2.21
N GLN A 134 -3.27 2.11 -1.59
CA GLN A 134 -4.15 2.31 -0.44
C GLN A 134 -5.63 2.29 -0.84
N LYS A 135 -5.98 2.87 -1.99
CA LYS A 135 -7.34 2.82 -2.54
C LYS A 135 -7.77 1.40 -2.87
N GLN A 136 -6.94 0.66 -3.61
CA GLN A 136 -7.20 -0.74 -3.95
C GLN A 136 -7.40 -1.62 -2.73
N ARG A 137 -6.71 -1.33 -1.62
CA ARG A 137 -6.87 -2.08 -0.36
C ARG A 137 -8.19 -1.78 0.36
N GLN A 138 -8.86 -0.68 0.07
CA GLN A 138 -10.19 -0.35 0.60
C GLN A 138 -11.32 -1.02 -0.19
N GLU A 139 -11.04 -1.45 -1.42
CA GLU A 139 -12.00 -2.09 -2.32
C GLU A 139 -12.05 -3.63 -2.16
N VAL A 140 -11.11 -4.21 -1.38
CA VAL A 140 -11.01 -5.65 -1.06
C VAL A 140 -11.70 -5.96 0.25
#